data_AF-A0A2A2Y0S6-F1
#
_entry.id   AF-A0A2A2Y0S6-F1
#
_cell.length_a   1.000
_cell.length_b   1.000
_cell.length_c   1.000
_cell.angle_alpha   90.00
_cell.angle_beta   90.00
_cell.angle_gamma   90.00
#
_symmetry.space_group_name_H-M   'P 1'
#
loop_
_entity.id
_entity.type
_entity.pdbx_description
1 polymer ?
#
loop_
_entity_poly.entity_id
_entity_poly.type
_entity_poly.pdbx_seq_one_letter_code
_entity_poly.pdbx_strand_id
1 'polypeptide(L)' 'MDPVRIQRIRQALEALTSPGVGKEALLESLKVLDGEVSQPNSGLPGDLDHYLRRRSYEKALVYLNGGAPGAGTCGRGA' A
#
# COMPACT_ATOMS: atom_id res chain seq x y z
N MET A 1 13.28 -8.02 -3.37
CA MET A 1 12.51 -7.06 -4.19
C MET A 1 13.43 -5.92 -4.60
N ASP A 2 13.14 -5.30 -5.74
CA ASP A 2 13.84 -4.10 -6.20
C ASP A 2 13.57 -2.91 -5.25
N PRO A 3 14.59 -2.18 -4.78
CA PRO A 3 14.43 -1.08 -3.81
C PRO A 3 13.66 0.12 -4.40
N VAL A 4 13.77 0.37 -5.71
CA VAL A 4 13.02 1.45 -6.38
C VAL A 4 11.54 1.11 -6.41
N ARG A 5 11.19 -0.14 -6.68
CA ARG A 5 9.82 -0.66 -6.64
C ARG A 5 9.21 -0.52 -5.25
N ILE A 6 9.95 -0.92 -4.20
CA ILE A 6 9.52 -0.76 -2.80
C ILE A 6 9.24 0.72 -2.49
N GLN A 7 10.15 1.61 -2.88
CA GLN A 7 10.01 3.05 -2.62
C GLN A 7 8.77 3.63 -3.31
N ARG A 8 8.46 3.23 -4.54
CA ARG A 8 7.25 3.66 -5.26
C ARG A 8 5.97 3.21 -4.57
N ILE A 9 5.90 1.94 -4.18
CA ILE A 9 4.74 1.39 -3.47
C ILE A 9 4.54 2.12 -2.15
N ARG A 10 5.63 2.36 -1.40
CA ARG A 10 5.59 3.11 -0.14
C ARG A 10 5.04 4.52 -0.33
N GLN A 11 5.54 5.27 -1.31
CA GLN A 11 5.07 6.64 -1.58
C GLN A 11 3.60 6.70 -1.97
N ALA A 12 3.14 5.75 -2.80
CA ALA A 12 1.72 5.64 -3.15
C ALA A 12 0.86 5.32 -1.92
N LEU A 13 1.31 4.43 -1.03
CA LEU A 13 0.63 4.13 0.23
C LEU A 13 0.59 5.35 1.16
N GLU A 14 1.70 6.06 1.31
CA GLU A 14 1.78 7.29 2.12
C GLU A 14 0.80 8.35 1.63
N ALA A 15 0.70 8.54 0.31
CA ALA A 15 -0.26 9.46 -0.29
C ALA A 15 -1.73 9.08 -0.01
N LEU A 16 -2.03 7.79 0.07
CA LEU A 16 -3.39 7.30 0.36
C LEU A 16 -3.75 7.35 1.85
N THR A 17 -2.76 7.28 2.74
CA THR A 17 -2.97 7.32 4.19
C THR A 17 -2.79 8.70 4.80
N SER A 18 -2.26 9.68 4.05
CA SER A 18 -2.00 11.03 4.55
C SER A 18 -3.18 11.96 4.31
N PRO A 19 -3.60 12.74 5.31
CA PRO A 19 -4.60 13.79 5.11
C PRO A 19 -4.03 14.93 4.25
N GLY A 20 -4.88 15.58 3.45
CA GLY A 20 -4.50 16.77 2.66
C GLY A 20 -3.91 16.49 1.28
N VAL A 21 -3.86 15.23 0.84
CA VAL A 21 -3.44 14.87 -0.52
C VAL A 21 -4.54 15.19 -1.53
N GLY A 22 -4.16 15.86 -2.63
CA GLY A 22 -5.08 16.21 -3.70
C GLY A 22 -5.68 14.98 -4.39
N LYS A 23 -6.92 15.10 -4.87
CA LYS A 23 -7.65 14.00 -5.53
C LYS A 23 -6.87 13.36 -6.68
N GLU A 24 -6.15 14.16 -7.46
CA GLU A 24 -5.35 13.67 -8.60
C GLU A 24 -4.21 12.76 -8.13
N ALA A 25 -3.50 13.15 -7.07
CA ALA A 25 -2.43 12.36 -6.48
C ALA A 25 -2.95 11.05 -5.85
N LEU A 26 -4.14 11.07 -5.25
CA LEU A 26 -4.81 9.86 -4.76
C LEU A 26 -5.12 8.89 -5.91
N LEU A 27 -5.68 9.40 -7.01
CA LEU A 27 -6.00 8.58 -8.19
C LEU A 27 -4.74 8.01 -8.85
N GLU A 28 -3.67 8.79 -8.94
CA GLU A 28 -2.38 8.32 -9.45
C GLU A 28 -1.80 7.21 -8.56
N SER A 29 -1.84 7.41 -7.23
CA SER A 29 -1.38 6.41 -6.26
C SER A 29 -2.15 5.10 -6.36
N LEU A 30 -3.48 5.17 -6.54
CA LEU A 30 -4.31 3.99 -6.78
C LEU A 30 -3.90 3.25 -8.06
N LYS A 31 -3.70 3.97 -9.18
CA LYS A 31 -3.28 3.37 -10.45
C LYS A 31 -1.94 2.66 -10.33
N VAL A 32 -0.98 3.26 -9.62
CA VAL A 32 0.32 2.64 -9.35
C VAL A 32 0.12 1.33 -8.61
N LEU A 33 -0.63 1.32 -7.50
CA LEU A 33 -0.84 0.11 -6.69
C LEU A 33 -1.61 -0.97 -7.45
N ASP A 34 -2.64 -0.61 -8.22
CA ASP A 34 -3.39 -1.55 -9.06
C ASP A 34 -2.47 -2.22 -10.10
N GLY A 35 -1.54 -1.46 -10.71
CA GLY A 35 -0.56 -2.00 -11.64
C GLY A 35 0.37 -3.04 -10.99
N GLU A 36 0.71 -2.87 -9.72
CA GLU A 36 1.58 -3.78 -8.97
C GLU A 36 0.91 -5.13 -8.66
N VAL A 37 -0.41 -5.14 -8.42
CA VAL A 37 -1.18 -6.36 -8.09
C VAL A 37 -2.01 -6.92 -9.25
N SER A 38 -2.04 -6.24 -10.40
CA SER A 38 -2.80 -6.67 -11.58
C SER A 38 -2.34 -8.03 -12.12
N GLN A 39 -1.07 -8.38 -11.91
CA GLN A 39 -0.53 -9.69 -12.32
C GLN A 39 -0.87 -10.77 -11.28
N PRO A 40 -1.22 -12.01 -11.70
CA PRO A 40 -1.48 -13.12 -10.78
C PRO A 40 -0.22 -13.59 -10.03
N ASN A 41 0.96 -13.35 -10.60
CA ASN A 41 2.24 -13.48 -9.92
C ASN A 41 2.94 -12.12 -9.89
N SER A 42 2.48 -11.24 -9.00
CA SER A 42 2.98 -9.87 -8.85
C SER A 42 4.46 -9.80 -8.45
N GLY A 43 5.05 -10.91 -7.98
CA GLY A 43 6.41 -10.95 -7.43
C GLY A 43 6.57 -10.13 -6.15
N LEU A 44 5.46 -9.71 -5.55
CA LEU A 44 5.43 -9.07 -4.24
C LEU A 44 5.46 -10.14 -3.14
N PRO A 45 5.97 -9.81 -1.94
CA PRO A 45 5.82 -10.65 -0.76
C PRO A 45 4.35 -10.98 -0.50
N GLY A 46 4.05 -12.22 -0.07
CA GLY A 46 2.67 -12.70 0.09
C GLY A 46 1.80 -11.80 0.98
N ASP A 47 2.34 -11.30 2.11
CA ASP A 47 1.64 -10.37 2.98
C ASP A 47 1.34 -9.02 2.30
N LEU A 48 2.34 -8.45 1.59
CA LEU A 48 2.18 -7.18 0.89
C LEU A 48 1.16 -7.28 -0.24
N ASP A 49 1.25 -8.33 -1.07
CA ASP A 49 0.27 -8.61 -2.13
C ASP A 49 -1.13 -8.76 -1.54
N HIS A 50 -1.27 -9.50 -0.43
CA HIS A 50 -2.53 -9.67 0.26
C HIS A 50 -3.14 -8.35 0.72
N TYR A 51 -2.35 -7.48 1.37
CA TYR A 51 -2.86 -6.18 1.84
C TYR A 51 -3.26 -5.26 0.70
N LEU A 52 -2.46 -5.19 -0.38
CA LEU A 52 -2.75 -4.35 -1.53
C LEU A 52 -4.02 -4.82 -2.27
N ARG A 53 -4.18 -6.13 -2.50
CA ARG A 53 -5.40 -6.68 -3.12
C ARG A 53 -6.66 -6.42 -2.30
N ARG A 54 -6.55 -6.42 -0.97
CA ARG A 54 -7.65 -6.09 -0.05
C ARG A 54 -7.81 -4.60 0.23
N ARG A 55 -7.02 -3.74 -0.44
CA ARG A 55 -7.00 -2.28 -0.22
C ARG A 55 -6.75 -1.89 1.24
N SER A 56 -6.02 -2.73 1.98
CA SER A 56 -5.61 -2.48 3.36
C SER A 56 -4.32 -1.65 3.38
N TYR A 57 -4.38 -0.42 2.87
CA TYR A 57 -3.19 0.43 2.62
C TYR A 57 -2.40 0.74 3.89
N GLU A 58 -3.06 0.97 5.02
CA GLU A 58 -2.38 1.19 6.30
C GLU A 58 -1.54 -0.03 6.72
N LYS A 59 -2.07 -1.25 6.55
CA LYS A 59 -1.34 -2.49 6.88
C LYS A 59 -0.17 -2.71 5.94
N ALA A 60 -0.36 -2.42 4.64
CA ALA A 60 0.72 -2.48 3.66
C ALA A 60 1.85 -1.51 4.01
N LEU A 61 1.52 -0.30 4.46
CA LEU A 61 2.50 0.70 4.86
C LEU A 61 3.27 0.28 6.13
N VAL A 62 2.56 -0.25 7.14
CA VAL A 62 3.19 -0.80 8.35
C VAL A 62 4.15 -1.93 8.01
N TYR A 63 3.75 -2.85 7.13
CA TYR A 63 4.60 -3.95 6.65
C TYR A 63 5.88 -3.43 5.98
N LEU A 64 5.77 -2.45 5.08
CA LEU A 64 6.93 -1.85 4.39
C LEU A 64 7.86 -1.07 5.33
N ASN A 65 7.34 -0.56 6.45
CA ASN A 65 8.13 0.10 7.48
C ASN A 65 8.81 -0.88 8.44
N GLY A 66 8.68 -2.19 8.23
CA GLY A 66 9.26 -3.23 9.09
C GLY A 66 8.45 -3.48 10.37
N GLY A 67 7.23 -2.94 10.48
CA GLY A 67 6.32 -3.25 11.57
C GLY A 67 5.52 -4.53 11.29
N ALA A 68 5.10 -5.22 12.35
CA ALA A 68 4.11 -6.29 12.22
C ALA A 68 2.70 -5.64 12.15
N PRO A 69 1.98 -5.72 11.01
CA PRO A 69 0.61 -5.23 10.95
C PRO A 69 -0.25 -6.07 11.90
N GLY A 70 -0.53 -5.51 13.09
CA GLY A 70 -1.27 -6.20 14.13
C GLY A 70 -2.62 -6.71 13.62
N ALA A 71 -3.02 -7.90 14.09
CA ALA A 71 -4.36 -8.45 13.93
C ALA A 71 -5.37 -7.55 14.71
N GLY A 72 -5.69 -6.37 14.18
CA GLY A 72 -6.58 -5.45 14.89
C GLY A 72 -6.61 -3.99 14.44
N THR A 73 -5.78 -3.53 13.50
CA THR A 73 -5.91 -2.15 12.97
C THR A 73 -7.02 -2.08 11.92
N CYS A 74 -8.25 -2.33 12.35
CA CYS A 74 -9.44 -1.82 11.68
C CYS A 74 -9.66 -0.40 12.20
N GLY A 75 -9.53 0.59 11.30
CA GLY A 75 -10.06 1.94 11.40
C GLY A 75 -10.10 2.60 12.77
N ARG A 76 -9.14 3.50 13.05
CA ARG A 76 -9.46 4.65 13.89
C ARG A 76 -9.98 5.77 12.98
N GLY A 77 -11.24 5.63 12.59
CA GLY A 77 -12.09 6.76 12.28
C GLY A 77 -12.91 7.07 13.53
N ALA A 78 -12.51 8.12 14.24
CA ALA A 78 -13.34 8.90 15.16
C ALA A 78 -12.62 10.23 15.40
#